data_AF-F9HH61-F1
#
_entry.id   AF-F9HH61-F1
#
_cell.length_a   1.000
_cell.length_b   1.000
_cell.length_c   1.000
_cell.angle_alpha   90.00
_cell.angle_beta   90.00
_cell.angle_gamma   90.00
#
_symmetry.space_group_name_H-M   'P 1'
#
loop_
_entity.id
_entity.type
_entity.pdbx_description
1 polymer ?
#
loop_
_entity_poly.entity_id
_entity_poly.type
_entity_poly.pdbx_seq_one_letter_code
_entity_poly.pdbx_strand_id
1 'polypeptide(L)'
;MAISLLGLVACSSDTEKSTTTESTEVVSKESSTDKTEASKKKEDEEKKIKESKEKAEAELKQQEAKKKAEEKRIAKEKLEAEQKQAEAQQQEAARAQQEAEAAAQAQQEATTQQAIAEAPAQAPTPTVGPFRNCAEARAAGVTPIYEGQAGYAPHLDRDHDGVACE
;
A
#
# COMPACT_ATOMS: atom_id res chain seq x y z
N MET A 1 28.20 -39.36 -20.31
CA MET A 1 29.18 -38.35 -19.90
C MET A 1 28.75 -37.86 -18.52
N ALA A 2 29.16 -38.44 -17.38
CA ALA A 2 30.51 -38.39 -16.78
C ALA A 2 30.96 -36.91 -16.71
N ILE A 3 31.08 -36.22 -15.58
CA ILE A 3 31.93 -36.43 -14.38
C ILE A 3 31.45 -35.41 -13.31
N SER A 4 30.96 -35.84 -12.15
CA SER A 4 31.66 -35.86 -10.85
C SER A 4 32.40 -34.57 -10.46
N LEU A 5 31.98 -33.92 -9.37
CA LEU A 5 32.89 -33.20 -8.46
C LEU A 5 32.27 -33.18 -7.06
N LEU A 6 32.64 -34.21 -6.29
CA LEU A 6 32.72 -34.16 -4.83
C LEU A 6 33.72 -33.06 -4.43
N GLY A 7 33.36 -32.29 -3.42
CA GLY A 7 34.30 -31.57 -2.57
C GLY A 7 33.54 -30.91 -1.41
N LEU A 8 34.03 -30.87 -0.18
CA LEU A 8 35.17 -31.51 0.45
C LEU A 8 34.90 -31.31 1.96
N VAL A 9 34.95 -32.38 2.74
CA VAL A 9 34.87 -32.34 4.21
C VAL A 9 36.21 -31.90 4.78
N ALA A 10 36.20 -30.93 5.70
CA ALA A 10 37.27 -30.53 6.63
C ALA A 10 36.62 -29.63 7.71
N CYS A 11 36.86 -29.69 9.02
CA CYS A 11 37.88 -30.35 9.84
C CYS A 11 37.24 -30.85 11.16
N SER A 12 37.63 -32.05 11.56
CA SER A 12 37.66 -32.50 12.95
C SER A 12 38.78 -31.78 13.70
N SER A 13 38.59 -31.49 14.98
CA SER A 13 39.67 -31.17 15.93
C SER A 13 39.57 -32.14 17.09
N ASP A 14 40.23 -33.28 16.89
CA ASP A 14 40.60 -34.25 17.92
C ASP A 14 41.95 -33.79 18.49
N THR A 15 41.99 -33.47 19.78
CA THR A 15 43.25 -33.20 20.51
C THR A 15 43.52 -34.40 21.40
N GLU A 16 44.37 -35.30 20.90
CA GLU A 16 44.95 -36.40 21.64
C GLU A 16 46.03 -35.90 22.64
N LYS A 17 45.86 -36.34 23.90
CA LYS A 17 46.80 -37.18 24.67
C LYS A 17 48.13 -36.63 25.23
N SER A 18 48.42 -37.17 26.43
CA SER A 18 49.73 -37.42 27.05
C SER A 18 50.26 -36.27 27.95
N THR A 19 50.79 -36.45 29.15
CA THR A 19 51.47 -37.61 29.74
C THR A 19 51.55 -37.44 31.27
N THR A 20 51.43 -38.56 31.97
CA THR A 20 51.91 -38.92 33.32
C THR A 20 53.12 -38.13 33.83
N THR A 21 53.11 -37.75 35.11
CA THR A 21 54.28 -37.84 36.00
C THR A 21 53.83 -37.93 37.45
N GLU A 22 53.94 -39.14 37.98
CA GLU A 22 53.99 -39.50 39.39
C GLU A 22 55.42 -39.26 39.90
N SER A 23 55.59 -38.61 41.05
CA SER A 23 56.45 -39.07 42.17
C SER A 23 56.87 -37.96 43.15
N THR A 24 56.64 -38.28 44.43
CA THR A 24 57.51 -38.05 45.60
C THR A 24 57.72 -36.65 46.17
N GLU A 25 56.91 -36.34 47.18
CA GLU A 25 57.28 -36.17 48.60
C GLU A 25 58.67 -35.58 48.94
N VAL A 26 58.71 -34.42 49.62
CA VAL A 26 59.62 -34.13 50.74
C VAL A 26 59.07 -33.01 51.63
N VAL A 27 58.59 -33.44 52.80
CA VAL A 27 58.71 -32.87 54.17
C VAL A 27 59.03 -31.37 54.35
N SER A 28 58.07 -30.75 55.05
CA SER A 28 58.11 -29.59 55.95
C SER A 28 59.46 -29.14 56.52
N LYS A 29 59.68 -27.82 56.51
CA LYS A 29 60.30 -27.12 57.65
C LYS A 29 59.75 -25.70 57.76
N GLU A 30 58.92 -25.48 58.78
CA GLU A 30 58.46 -24.16 59.24
C GLU A 30 59.65 -23.27 59.65
N SER A 31 59.54 -21.96 59.43
CA SER A 31 59.32 -21.00 60.54
C SER A 31 59.62 -19.56 60.09
N SER A 32 58.55 -18.76 60.09
CA SER A 32 58.51 -17.39 60.65
C SER A 32 59.49 -16.35 60.11
N THR A 33 59.07 -15.62 59.09
CA THR A 33 59.18 -14.15 59.03
C THR A 33 58.15 -13.63 58.04
N ASP A 34 57.54 -12.50 58.37
CA ASP A 34 56.50 -11.79 57.60
C ASP A 34 55.05 -12.26 57.69
N LYS A 35 54.52 -12.22 58.91
CA LYS A 35 53.08 -12.23 59.19
C LYS A 35 52.62 -10.80 59.47
N THR A 36 52.88 -9.85 58.57
CA THR A 36 52.28 -8.51 58.62
C THR A 36 51.96 -7.90 57.24
N GLU A 37 52.44 -8.45 56.12
CA GLU A 37 51.99 -8.03 54.76
C GLU A 37 50.96 -8.96 54.07
N ALA A 38 50.74 -10.19 54.54
CA ALA A 38 49.88 -11.16 53.83
C ALA A 38 48.36 -10.99 54.05
N SER A 39 47.92 -10.29 55.10
CA SER A 39 46.49 -10.09 55.40
C SER A 39 45.87 -8.88 54.70
N LYS A 40 46.66 -7.83 54.40
CA LYS A 40 46.18 -6.66 53.64
C LYS A 40 45.96 -6.97 52.16
N LYS A 41 46.74 -7.90 51.59
CA LYS A 41 46.70 -8.25 50.17
C LYS A 41 45.44 -9.05 49.76
N LYS A 42 44.82 -9.81 50.67
CA LYS A 42 43.58 -10.57 50.41
C LYS A 42 42.31 -9.70 50.44
N GLU A 43 42.22 -8.73 51.35
CA GLU A 43 41.06 -7.82 51.43
C GLU A 43 41.04 -6.82 50.26
N ASP A 44 42.20 -6.34 49.81
CA ASP A 44 42.31 -5.48 48.61
C ASP A 44 41.92 -6.22 47.31
N GLU A 45 42.22 -7.53 47.21
CA GLU A 45 41.86 -8.35 46.04
C GLU A 45 40.36 -8.68 46.00
N GLU A 46 39.74 -9.00 47.15
CA GLU A 46 38.30 -9.27 47.25
C GLU A 46 37.47 -7.99 47.00
N LYS A 47 37.93 -6.83 47.48
CA LYS A 47 37.31 -5.52 47.17
C LYS A 47 37.39 -5.20 45.68
N LYS A 48 38.52 -5.49 45.03
CA LYS A 48 38.72 -5.29 43.59
C LYS A 48 37.86 -6.25 42.75
N ILE A 49 37.66 -7.48 43.22
CA ILE A 49 36.74 -8.45 42.60
C ILE A 49 35.29 -7.98 42.73
N LYS A 50 34.87 -7.45 43.89
CA LYS A 50 33.53 -6.92 44.08
C LYS A 50 33.25 -5.68 43.21
N GLU A 51 34.17 -4.71 43.17
CA GLU A 51 34.06 -3.51 42.31
C GLU A 51 34.04 -3.88 40.82
N SER A 52 34.85 -4.85 40.39
CA SER A 52 34.86 -5.32 38.99
C SER A 52 33.57 -6.07 38.61
N LYS A 53 32.98 -6.85 39.53
CA LYS A 53 31.69 -7.50 39.33
C LYS A 53 30.54 -6.49 39.23
N GLU A 54 30.48 -5.52 40.14
CA GLU A 54 29.46 -4.46 40.11
C GLU A 54 29.58 -3.59 38.85
N LYS A 55 30.81 -3.28 38.40
CA LYS A 55 31.06 -2.57 37.14
C LYS A 55 30.65 -3.40 35.92
N ALA A 56 30.91 -4.71 35.91
CA ALA A 56 30.50 -5.61 34.83
C ALA A 56 28.97 -5.74 34.75
N GLU A 57 28.27 -5.85 35.88
CA GLU A 57 26.80 -5.88 35.93
C GLU A 57 26.18 -4.55 35.50
N ALA A 58 26.80 -3.42 35.85
CA ALA A 58 26.36 -2.09 35.38
C ALA A 58 26.56 -1.92 33.87
N GLU A 59 27.69 -2.35 33.30
CA GLU A 59 27.93 -2.33 31.84
C GLU A 59 26.97 -3.27 31.10
N LEU A 60 26.67 -4.46 31.63
CA LEU A 60 25.71 -5.39 31.03
C LEU A 60 24.31 -4.76 30.98
N LYS A 61 23.83 -4.20 32.10
CA LYS A 61 22.53 -3.49 32.15
C LYS A 61 22.49 -2.29 31.22
N GLN A 62 23.60 -1.55 31.10
CA GLN A 62 23.69 -0.42 30.17
C GLN A 62 23.67 -0.89 28.71
N GLN A 63 24.33 -2.01 28.39
CA GLN A 63 24.30 -2.60 27.05
C GLN A 63 22.91 -3.14 26.69
N GLU A 64 22.22 -3.79 27.62
CA GLU A 64 20.84 -4.27 27.41
C GLU A 64 19.86 -3.12 27.20
N ALA A 65 19.97 -2.04 27.99
CA ALA A 65 19.16 -0.85 27.81
C ALA A 65 19.40 -0.18 26.44
N LYS A 66 20.66 -0.10 26.00
CA LYS A 66 21.04 0.42 24.67
C LYS A 66 20.51 -0.47 23.54
N LYS A 67 20.67 -1.78 23.63
CA LYS A 67 20.15 -2.75 22.65
C LYS A 67 18.63 -2.67 22.55
N LYS A 68 17.92 -2.60 23.67
CA LYS A 68 16.45 -2.45 23.70
C LYS A 68 15.99 -1.11 23.13
N ALA A 69 16.73 -0.03 23.38
CA ALA A 69 16.44 1.29 22.80
C ALA A 69 16.65 1.30 21.28
N GLU A 70 17.72 0.66 20.79
CA GLU A 70 18.02 0.52 19.37
C GLU A 70 16.99 -0.37 18.67
N GLU A 71 16.65 -1.53 19.24
CA GLU A 71 15.59 -2.41 18.72
C GLU A 71 14.25 -1.66 18.63
N LYS A 72 13.89 -0.89 19.66
CA LYS A 72 12.67 -0.07 19.64
C LYS A 72 12.72 1.02 18.56
N ARG A 73 13.90 1.63 18.33
CA ARG A 73 14.08 2.61 17.26
C ARG A 73 13.93 1.96 15.89
N ILE A 74 14.57 0.82 15.66
CA ILE A 74 14.48 0.05 14.40
C ILE A 74 13.04 -0.43 14.17
N ALA A 75 12.36 -0.93 15.19
CA ALA A 75 10.97 -1.36 15.10
C ALA A 75 10.03 -0.19 14.77
N LYS A 76 10.25 0.98 15.40
CA LYS A 76 9.50 2.20 15.10
C LYS A 76 9.77 2.70 13.67
N GLU A 77 11.02 2.74 13.25
CA GLU A 77 11.41 3.16 11.89
C GLU A 77 10.84 2.22 10.83
N LYS A 78 10.86 0.90 11.08
CA LYS A 78 10.24 -0.09 10.20
C LYS A 78 8.72 0.09 10.11
N LEU A 79 8.06 0.35 11.24
CA LEU A 79 6.62 0.62 11.26
C LEU A 79 6.29 1.91 10.48
N GLU A 80 7.07 2.98 10.68
CA GLU A 80 6.89 4.23 9.94
C GLU A 80 7.18 4.07 8.44
N ALA A 81 8.15 3.25 8.07
CA ALA A 81 8.44 2.92 6.67
C ALA A 81 7.31 2.11 6.03
N GLU A 82 6.78 1.11 6.74
CA GLU A 82 5.64 0.30 6.28
C GLU A 82 4.37 1.15 6.15
N GLN A 83 4.11 2.05 7.09
CA GLN A 83 3.01 3.02 7.01
C GLN A 83 3.17 3.95 5.80
N LYS A 84 4.36 4.49 5.56
CA LYS A 84 4.63 5.33 4.38
C LYS A 84 4.47 4.56 3.07
N GLN A 85 4.87 3.29 3.03
CA GLN A 85 4.66 2.43 1.87
C GLN A 85 3.17 2.15 1.64
N ALA A 86 2.41 1.87 2.71
CA ALA A 86 0.97 1.67 2.62
C ALA A 86 0.25 2.95 2.15
N GLU A 87 0.64 4.12 2.66
CA GLU A 87 0.08 5.40 2.22
C GLU A 87 0.41 5.70 0.75
N ALA A 88 1.65 5.44 0.31
CA ALA A 88 2.03 5.60 -1.10
C ALA A 88 1.22 4.68 -2.02
N GLN A 89 1.01 3.42 -1.62
CA GLN A 89 0.14 2.48 -2.36
C GLN A 89 -1.31 2.93 -2.40
N GLN A 90 -1.84 3.49 -1.30
CA GLN A 90 -3.18 4.05 -1.27
C GLN A 90 -3.31 5.28 -2.19
N GLN A 91 -2.30 6.15 -2.21
CA GLN A 91 -2.28 7.30 -3.11
C GLN A 91 -2.19 6.89 -4.58
N GLU A 92 -1.40 5.88 -4.92
CA GLU A 92 -1.32 5.31 -6.26
C GLU A 92 -2.66 4.68 -6.68
N ALA A 93 -3.29 3.90 -5.79
CA ALA A 93 -4.61 3.32 -6.05
C ALA A 93 -5.69 4.40 -6.23
N ALA A 94 -5.68 5.45 -5.39
CA ALA A 94 -6.62 6.57 -5.51
C ALA A 94 -6.43 7.32 -6.84
N ARG A 95 -5.18 7.54 -7.27
CA ARG A 95 -4.89 8.14 -8.57
C ARG A 95 -5.39 7.27 -9.72
N ALA A 96 -5.16 5.95 -9.67
CA ALA A 96 -5.65 5.02 -10.68
C ALA A 96 -7.19 5.01 -10.77
N GLN A 97 -7.89 5.13 -9.63
CA GLN A 97 -9.34 5.26 -9.60
C GLN A 97 -9.81 6.57 -10.24
N GLN A 98 -9.16 7.70 -9.94
CA GLN A 98 -9.48 8.98 -10.55
C GLN A 98 -9.25 8.97 -12.07
N GLU A 99 -8.16 8.35 -12.53
CA GLU A 99 -7.88 8.19 -13.96
C GLU A 99 -8.92 7.29 -14.64
N ALA A 100 -9.38 6.22 -13.98
CA ALA A 100 -10.43 5.35 -14.49
C ALA A 100 -11.80 6.06 -14.54
N GLU A 101 -12.15 6.85 -13.53
CA GLU A 101 -13.39 7.63 -13.50
C GLU A 101 -13.39 8.72 -14.58
N ALA A 102 -12.28 9.44 -14.74
CA ALA A 102 -12.10 10.42 -15.82
C ALA A 102 -12.22 9.77 -17.21
N ALA A 103 -11.64 8.58 -17.40
CA ALA A 103 -11.78 7.82 -18.64
C ALA A 103 -13.23 7.37 -18.90
N ALA A 104 -13.95 6.95 -17.86
CA ALA A 104 -15.37 6.57 -17.96
C ALA A 104 -16.25 7.78 -18.34
N GLN A 105 -16.01 8.94 -17.73
CA GLN A 105 -16.71 10.18 -18.08
C GLN A 105 -16.45 10.59 -19.54
N ALA A 106 -15.19 10.54 -19.99
CA ALA A 106 -14.84 10.84 -21.37
C ALA A 106 -15.53 9.89 -22.38
N GLN A 107 -15.67 8.61 -22.03
CA GLN A 107 -16.43 7.65 -22.86
C GLN A 107 -17.92 7.95 -22.89
N GLN A 108 -18.50 8.39 -21.77
CA GLN A 108 -19.91 8.78 -21.71
C GLN A 108 -20.18 10.05 -22.54
N GLU A 109 -19.27 11.03 -22.51
CA GLU A 109 -19.35 12.22 -23.37
C GLU A 109 -19.22 11.85 -24.85
N ALA A 110 -18.30 10.94 -25.20
CA ALA A 110 -18.12 10.48 -26.57
C ALA A 110 -19.37 9.76 -27.10
N THR A 111 -19.99 8.88 -26.30
CA THR A 111 -21.22 8.19 -26.70
C THR A 111 -22.41 9.15 -26.83
N THR A 112 -22.50 10.15 -25.97
CA THR A 112 -23.53 11.20 -26.07
C THR A 112 -23.36 12.02 -27.36
N GLN A 113 -22.13 12.42 -27.70
CA GLN A 113 -21.84 13.15 -28.93
C GLN A 113 -22.13 12.33 -30.19
N GLN A 114 -21.81 11.03 -30.19
CA GLN A 114 -22.18 10.13 -31.30
C GLN A 114 -23.69 9.99 -31.45
N ALA A 115 -24.43 9.87 -30.34
CA ALA A 115 -25.90 9.78 -30.37
C ALA A 115 -26.54 11.06 -30.95
N ILE A 116 -25.98 12.24 -30.67
CA ILE A 116 -26.46 13.51 -31.26
C ILE A 116 -26.14 13.56 -32.76
N ALA A 117 -24.97 13.06 -33.19
CA ALA A 117 -24.56 13.08 -34.58
C ALA A 117 -25.33 12.07 -35.47
N GLU A 118 -25.75 10.93 -34.91
CA GLU A 118 -26.50 9.89 -35.64
C GLU A 118 -28.02 10.07 -35.54
N ALA A 119 -28.51 10.99 -34.69
CA ALA A 119 -29.92 11.35 -34.65
C ALA A 119 -30.38 11.84 -36.04
N PRO A 120 -31.44 11.26 -36.61
CA PRO A 120 -31.92 11.67 -37.92
C PRO A 120 -32.30 13.15 -37.86
N ALA A 121 -31.68 13.95 -38.74
CA ALA A 121 -32.13 15.31 -38.98
C ALA A 121 -33.60 15.25 -39.34
N GLN A 122 -34.48 15.78 -38.48
CA GLN A 122 -35.89 15.93 -38.80
C GLN A 122 -35.93 16.70 -40.11
N ALA A 123 -36.37 16.04 -41.18
CA ALA A 123 -36.49 16.68 -42.48
C ALA A 123 -37.31 17.95 -42.28
N PRO A 124 -36.90 19.11 -42.83
CA PRO A 124 -37.70 20.31 -42.74
C PRO A 124 -39.10 19.95 -43.23
N THR A 125 -40.09 20.01 -42.34
CA THR A 125 -41.48 19.81 -42.74
C THR A 125 -41.74 20.83 -43.83
N PRO A 126 -42.19 20.40 -45.03
CA PRO A 126 -42.48 21.34 -46.09
C PRO A 126 -43.45 22.38 -45.51
N THR A 127 -43.07 23.66 -45.58
CA THR A 127 -43.89 24.76 -45.08
C THR A 127 -45.08 24.92 -46.02
N VAL A 128 -46.05 24.03 -45.88
CA VAL A 128 -47.36 24.16 -46.51
C VAL A 128 -48.08 25.26 -45.75
N GLY A 129 -48.49 26.31 -46.47
CA GLY A 129 -49.32 27.35 -45.89
C GLY A 129 -50.64 26.78 -45.36
N PRO A 130 -51.40 27.55 -44.56
CA PRO A 130 -52.66 27.09 -44.01
C PRO A 130 -53.65 26.68 -45.12
N PHE A 131 -54.27 25.51 -44.98
CA PHE A 131 -55.26 25.04 -45.95
C PHE A 131 -56.51 25.94 -45.94
N ARG A 132 -57.19 26.07 -47.09
CA ARG A 132 -58.41 26.88 -47.17
C ARG A 132 -59.55 26.26 -46.38
N ASN A 133 -59.60 24.93 -46.29
CA ASN A 133 -60.62 24.18 -45.56
C ASN A 133 -60.17 22.72 -45.30
N CYS A 134 -60.90 22.02 -44.45
CA CYS A 134 -60.62 20.63 -44.11
C CYS A 134 -60.81 19.63 -45.26
N ALA A 135 -61.55 19.97 -46.32
CA ALA A 135 -61.68 19.09 -47.48
C ALA A 135 -60.38 19.10 -48.30
N GLU A 136 -59.72 20.25 -48.44
CA GLU A 136 -58.41 20.37 -49.06
C GLU A 136 -57.34 19.61 -48.26
N ALA A 137 -57.33 19.76 -46.94
CA ALA A 137 -56.43 19.03 -46.05
C ALA A 137 -56.64 17.50 -46.12
N ARG A 138 -57.90 17.04 -46.14
CA ARG A 138 -58.24 15.61 -46.33
C ARG A 138 -57.83 15.09 -47.71
N ALA A 139 -58.03 15.88 -48.77
CA ALA A 139 -57.60 15.52 -50.12
C ALA A 139 -56.06 15.40 -50.23
N ALA A 140 -55.33 16.21 -49.46
CA ALA A 140 -53.88 16.12 -49.32
C ALA A 140 -53.41 14.97 -48.40
N GLY A 141 -54.32 14.32 -47.66
CA GLY A 141 -54.01 13.19 -46.79
C GLY A 141 -53.22 13.54 -45.53
N VAL A 142 -53.32 14.79 -45.06
CA VAL A 142 -52.52 15.30 -43.92
C VAL A 142 -53.32 15.51 -42.62
N THR A 143 -54.56 15.03 -42.57
CA THR A 143 -55.45 15.18 -41.41
C THR A 143 -55.37 13.96 -40.47
N PRO A 144 -55.45 14.13 -39.14
CA PRO A 144 -55.62 15.39 -38.41
C PRO A 144 -54.35 16.25 -38.37
N ILE A 145 -54.50 17.58 -38.39
CA ILE A 145 -53.38 18.53 -38.35
C ILE A 145 -53.25 19.09 -36.93
N TYR A 146 -52.08 18.92 -36.30
CA TYR A 146 -51.85 19.39 -34.93
C TYR A 146 -51.35 20.83 -34.88
N GLU A 147 -51.66 21.54 -33.79
CA GLU A 147 -51.10 22.87 -33.52
C GLU A 147 -49.56 22.84 -33.58
N GLY A 148 -48.97 23.82 -34.28
CA GLY A 148 -47.53 23.88 -34.53
C GLY A 148 -47.05 23.10 -35.76
N GLN A 149 -47.91 22.30 -36.41
CA GLN A 149 -47.59 21.66 -37.68
C GLN A 149 -47.86 22.60 -38.87
N ALA A 150 -47.12 22.39 -39.96
CA ALA A 150 -47.36 23.06 -41.23
C ALA A 150 -48.78 22.73 -41.74
N GLY A 151 -49.50 23.74 -42.21
CA GLY A 151 -50.90 23.61 -42.64
C GLY A 151 -51.95 23.86 -41.54
N TYR A 152 -51.57 23.96 -40.27
CA TYR A 152 -52.51 24.33 -39.19
C TYR A 152 -52.99 25.78 -39.37
N ALA A 153 -54.27 26.00 -39.08
CA ALA A 153 -54.84 27.33 -38.95
C ALA A 153 -56.02 27.30 -37.98
N PRO A 154 -56.22 28.32 -37.13
CA PRO A 154 -57.33 28.38 -36.19
C PRO A 154 -58.72 28.25 -36.84
N HIS A 155 -58.87 28.58 -38.13
CA HIS A 155 -60.15 28.42 -38.84
C HIS A 155 -60.46 26.98 -39.26
N LEU A 156 -59.49 26.07 -39.15
CA LEU A 156 -59.65 24.63 -39.44
C LEU A 156 -60.00 23.81 -38.20
N ASP A 157 -59.75 24.38 -37.03
CA ASP A 157 -59.98 23.82 -35.71
C ASP A 157 -61.26 24.45 -35.13
N ARG A 158 -62.37 23.72 -35.20
CA ARG A 158 -63.69 24.30 -34.93
C ARG A 158 -63.87 24.62 -33.44
N ASP A 159 -63.28 23.82 -32.57
CA ASP A 159 -63.39 23.84 -31.12
C ASP A 159 -62.12 24.31 -30.40
N HIS A 160 -61.05 24.56 -31.15
CA HIS A 160 -59.79 25.15 -30.68
C HIS A 160 -59.09 24.28 -29.63
N ASP A 161 -59.10 22.96 -29.83
CA ASP A 161 -58.46 21.99 -28.94
C ASP A 161 -57.01 21.66 -29.34
N GLY A 162 -56.55 22.22 -30.47
CA GLY A 162 -55.23 21.99 -31.03
C GLY A 162 -55.17 20.89 -32.08
N VAL A 163 -56.32 20.33 -32.49
CA VAL A 163 -56.45 19.28 -33.51
C VAL A 163 -57.39 19.76 -34.63
N ALA A 164 -56.83 20.20 -35.75
CA ALA A 164 -57.63 20.63 -36.88
C ALA A 164 -58.11 19.45 -37.76
N CYS A 165 -59.32 19.58 -38.29
CA CYS A 165 -59.92 18.68 -39.28
C CYS A 165 -60.16 17.23 -38.84
N GLU A 166 -60.57 17.06 -37.59
CA GLU A 166 -61.18 15.84 -37.04
C GLU A 166 -62.53 15.44 -37.67
#